data_AF-A0A822LE92-F1
#
_entry.id   AF-A0A822LE92-F1
#
_cell.length_a   1.000
_cell.length_b   1.000
_cell.length_c   1.000
_cell.angle_alpha   90.00
_cell.angle_beta   90.00
_cell.angle_gamma   90.00
#
_symmetry.space_group_name_H-M   'P 1'
#
loop_
_entity.id
_entity.type
_entity.pdbx_description
1 polymer ?
#
loop_
_entity_poly.entity_id
_entity_poly.type
_entity_poly.pdbx_seq_one_letter_code
_entity_poly.pdbx_strand_id
1 'polypeptide(L)' 'MSLSLITRKFTVEEYEKMATEGIIKPDEKVELIRGEIIKMSPMGTRHAAGIARLTQLFSRKFGDLILLGV' A
#
# COMPACT_ATOMS: atom_id res chain seq x y z
N MET A 1 4.14 -19.67 -27.69
CA MET A 1 4.30 -20.68 -26.62
C MET A 1 4.86 -19.94 -25.40
N SER A 2 4.04 -19.69 -24.37
CA SER A 2 4.50 -19.01 -23.15
C SER A 2 4.94 -20.05 -22.12
N LEU A 3 6.18 -19.97 -21.66
CA LEU A 3 6.68 -20.77 -20.54
C LEU A 3 6.05 -20.24 -19.24
N SER A 4 5.26 -21.07 -18.56
CA SER A 4 4.75 -20.76 -17.22
C SER A 4 5.83 -21.10 -16.19
N LEU A 5 6.42 -20.08 -15.57
CA LEU A 5 7.34 -20.25 -14.45
C LEU A 5 6.55 -20.63 -13.19
N ILE A 6 7.02 -21.64 -12.46
CA ILE A 6 6.49 -21.97 -11.14
C ILE A 6 7.04 -20.92 -10.16
N THR A 7 6.16 -20.09 -9.61
CA THR A 7 6.52 -19.04 -8.64
C THR A 7 6.07 -19.43 -7.24
N ARG A 8 6.88 -19.08 -6.23
CA ARG A 8 6.51 -19.20 -4.82
C ARG A 8 5.86 -17.91 -4.35
N LYS A 9 4.78 -18.02 -3.58
CA LYS A 9 4.10 -16.89 -2.94
C LYS A 9 4.72 -16.58 -1.58
N PHE A 10 4.82 -15.30 -1.26
CA PHE A 10 5.29 -14.82 0.04
C PHE A 10 4.15 -14.84 1.07
N THR A 11 4.49 -15.14 2.32
CA THR A 11 3.59 -14.93 3.46
C THR A 11 3.75 -13.52 4.04
N VAL A 12 2.85 -13.14 4.95
CA VAL A 12 2.91 -11.85 5.64
C VAL A 12 4.17 -11.77 6.51
N GLU A 13 4.48 -12.84 7.24
CA GLU A 13 5.64 -12.92 8.13
C GLU A 13 6.96 -12.77 7.34
N GLU A 14 7.03 -13.35 6.14
CA GLU A 14 8.20 -13.18 5.26
C GLU A 14 8.36 -11.74 4.78
N TYR A 15 7.26 -11.09 4.40
CA TYR A 15 7.26 -9.69 3.98
C TYR A 15 7.70 -8.75 5.12
N GLU A 16 7.18 -8.94 6.33
CA GLU A 16 7.57 -8.16 7.51
C GLU A 16 9.04 -8.37 7.88
N LYS A 17 9.53 -9.61 7.77
CA LYS A 17 10.95 -9.91 7.98
C LYS A 17 11.83 -9.25 6.93
N MET A 18 11.43 -9.25 5.65
CA MET A 18 12.15 -8.55 4.58
C MET A 18 12.25 -7.04 4.83
N ALA A 19 11.21 -6.42 5.37
CA ALA A 19 11.26 -5.01 5.77
C ALA A 19 12.20 -4.78 6.97
N THR A 20 12.14 -5.64 7.99
CA THR A 20 12.98 -5.52 9.20
C THR A 20 14.47 -5.73 8.91
N GLU A 21 14.80 -6.67 8.03
CA GLU A 21 16.17 -6.95 7.58
C GLU A 21 16.68 -5.93 6.52
N GLY A 22 15.85 -4.95 6.14
CA GLY A 22 16.21 -3.90 5.19
C GLY A 22 16.29 -4.33 3.73
N ILE A 23 15.75 -5.51 3.39
CA ILE A 23 15.62 -5.97 1.99
C ILE A 23 14.63 -5.06 1.26
N ILE A 24 13.49 -4.76 1.89
CA ILE A 24 12.58 -3.71 1.44
C ILE A 24 13.02 -2.42 2.12
N LYS A 25 13.35 -1.41 1.32
CA LYS A 25 13.82 -0.14 1.89
C LYS A 25 12.66 0.65 2.50
N PRO A 26 12.91 1.51 3.51
CA PRO A 26 11.86 2.34 4.12
C PRO A 26 11.15 3.29 3.14
N ASP A 27 11.84 3.71 2.07
CA ASP A 27 11.31 4.56 1.01
C ASP A 27 10.70 3.77 -0.15
N GLU A 28 10.86 2.45 -0.17
CA GLU A 28 10.32 1.57 -1.18
C GLU A 28 8.84 1.30 -0.93
N LYS A 29 7.99 1.96 -1.73
CA LYS A 29 6.55 1.78 -1.66
C LYS A 29 6.12 0.50 -2.39
N VAL A 30 6.00 -0.59 -1.65
CA VAL A 30 5.50 -1.88 -2.14
C VAL A 30 4.34 -2.38 -1.28
N GLU A 31 3.54 -3.28 -1.86
CA GLU A 31 2.38 -3.90 -1.23
C GLU A 31 2.46 -5.42 -1.41
N LEU A 32 2.12 -6.19 -0.37
CA LEU A 32 1.93 -7.63 -0.49
C LEU A 32 0.47 -7.92 -0.89
N ILE A 33 0.26 -8.33 -2.14
CA ILE A 33 -1.07 -8.66 -2.67
C ILE A 33 -1.05 -10.10 -3.15
N ARG A 34 -1.87 -10.96 -2.52
CA ARG A 34 -2.01 -12.39 -2.88
C ARG A 34 -0.66 -13.12 -2.98
N GLY A 35 0.23 -12.81 -2.04
CA GLY A 35 1.57 -13.39 -1.94
C GLY A 35 2.58 -12.88 -2.97
N GLU A 36 2.29 -11.76 -3.64
CA GLU A 36 3.21 -11.07 -4.54
C GLU A 36 3.54 -9.69 -3.99
N ILE A 37 4.81 -9.30 -4.07
CA ILE A 37 5.27 -7.96 -3.72
C ILE A 37 5.14 -7.09 -4.97
N ILE A 38 4.22 -6.13 -4.94
CA ILE A 38 3.89 -5.27 -6.07
C ILE A 38 4.30 -3.84 -5.72
N LYS A 39 4.90 -3.13 -6.67
CA LYS A 39 5.23 -1.72 -6.48
C LYS A 39 3.96 -0.88 -6.47
N MET A 40 3.80 -0.08 -5.42
CA MET A 40 2.68 0.85 -5.29
C MET A 40 2.74 1.86 -6.43
N SER A 41 1.59 2.15 -7.03
CA SER A 41 1.50 3.20 -8.04
C SER A 41 1.79 4.57 -7.43
N PRO A 42 2.58 5.44 -8.09
CA PRO A 42 2.85 6.77 -7.56
C PRO A 42 1.55 7.57 -7.45
N MET A 43 1.39 8.28 -6.33
CA MET A 43 0.23 9.15 -6.13
C MET A 43 0.39 10.44 -6.93
N GLY A 44 -0.38 10.57 -8.02
CA GLY A 44 -0.43 11.80 -8.81
C GLY A 44 -1.27 12.92 -8.16
N THR A 45 -1.12 14.16 -8.63
CA THR A 45 -1.78 15.35 -8.06
C THR A 45 -3.31 15.24 -8.01
N ARG A 46 -3.94 14.65 -9.03
CA ARG A 46 -5.41 14.46 -9.05
C ARG A 46 -5.87 13.49 -7.97
N HIS A 47 -5.10 12.41 -7.75
CA HIS A 47 -5.36 11.44 -6.71
C HIS A 47 -5.22 12.10 -5.33
N ALA A 48 -4.12 12.82 -5.10
CA ALA A 48 -3.87 13.54 -3.85
C ALA A 48 -4.97 14.57 -3.54
N ALA A 49 -5.42 15.33 -4.54
CA ALA A 49 -6.52 16.29 -4.37
C ALA A 49 -7.86 15.59 -4.08
N GLY A 50 -8.08 14.40 -4.63
CA GLY A 50 -9.24 13.56 -4.32
C GLY A 50 -9.27 13.16 -2.85
N ILE A 51 -8.14 12.61 -2.36
CA ILE A 51 -7.97 12.26 -0.95
C ILE A 51 -8.22 13.47 -0.06
N ALA A 52 -7.55 14.60 -0.30
CA ALA A 52 -7.66 15.79 0.54
C ALA A 52 -9.11 16.30 0.66
N ARG A 53 -9.87 16.31 -0.44
CA ARG A 53 -11.29 16.70 -0.43
C ARG A 53 -12.16 15.72 0.36
N LEU A 54 -11.92 14.42 0.23
CA LEU A 54 -12.66 13.38 0.98
C LEU A 54 -12.35 13.45 2.47
N THR A 55 -11.07 13.59 2.85
CA THR A 55 -10.66 13.77 4.24
C THR A 55 -11.32 14.99 4.85
N GLN A 56 -11.35 16.13 4.14
CA GLN A 56 -12.03 17.34 4.60
C GLN A 56 -13.55 17.14 4.75
N LEU A 57 -14.19 16.48 3.79
CA LEU A 57 -15.62 16.20 3.84
C LEU A 57 -16.00 15.33 5.04
N PHE A 58 -15.24 14.25 5.26
CA PHE A 58 -15.51 13.34 6.37
C PHE A 58 -15.19 13.95 7.72
N SER A 59 -14.09 14.71 7.83
CA SER A 59 -13.76 15.43 9.07
C SER A 59 -14.89 16.39 9.47
N ARG A 60 -15.47 17.11 8.50
CA ARG A 60 -16.59 18.02 8.77
C ARG A 60 -17.89 17.31 9.13
N LYS A 61 -18.17 16.15 8.52
CA LYS A 61 -19.44 15.43 8.73
C LYS A 61 -19.45 14.58 9.99
N PHE A 62 -18.31 13.97 10.31
CA PHE A 62 -18.21 12.95 11.36
C PHE A 62 -17.36 13.41 12.55
N GLY A 63 -16.56 14.47 12.43
CA GLY A 63 -15.78 15.03 13.54
C GLY A 63 -15.00 13.94 14.28
N ASP A 64 -15.14 13.93 15.60
CA ASP A 64 -14.47 12.97 16.50
C ASP A 64 -15.18 11.60 16.58
N LEU A 65 -16.24 11.38 15.80
CA LEU A 65 -16.95 10.09 15.77
C LEU A 65 -16.17 9.01 15.00
N ILE A 66 -15.20 9.41 14.18
CA ILE A 66 -14.39 8.49 13.37
C ILE A 66 -12.92 8.87 13.39
N LEU A 67 -12.05 7.87 13.24
CA LEU A 67 -10.64 8.10 12.93
C LEU A 67 -10.48 8.23 11.40
N LEU A 68 -9.85 9.32 10.97
CA LEU A 68 -9.47 9.52 9.58
C LEU A 68 -7.96 9.34 9.44
N GLY A 69 -7.56 8.29 8.72
CA GLY A 69 -6.18 8.03 8.32
C GLY A 69 -6.12 7.84 6.81
N VAL A 70 -5.10 8.41 6.18
CA VAL A 70 -4.71 8.17 4.79
C VAL A 70 -3.51 7.24 4.78
#